data_AF-A0AAF6AT11-F1
#
_entry.id   AF-A0AAF6AT11-F1
#
_cell.length_a   1.000
_cell.length_b   1.000
_cell.length_c   1.000
_cell.angle_alpha   90.00
_cell.angle_beta   90.00
_cell.angle_gamma   90.00
#
_symmetry.space_group_name_H-M   'P 1'
#
loop_
_entity.id
_entity.type
_entity.pdbx_description
1 polymer ?
#
loop_
_entity_poly.entity_id
_entity_poly.type
_entity_poly.pdbx_seq_one_letter_code
_entity_poly.pdbx_strand_id
1 'polypeptide(L)'
;MVASVEARQRLAPSPYRRKLILEVQKKLQKALDSPIQRVDLLRQLFTDIALEVDSRARARLYGLDENSESYISPESNHVVRPLCFYEVLAEHYAQVPEDGKEVLELFLQLWSQSFASQIFTLLFYQWLFEVPTAESDKYLRYSTAFVEGASNIYWIDLQSNEQRFFSLYHYTLEEVVMKQKPNGKVSNQAQRDLILMMSRFFFFYEPAAQLDKLLAQFPTYHTSLGPSDLFVIELTDQLQRVKVEPVLIKYLECAKVLKDW
;
A
#
# COMPACT_ATOMS: atom_id res chain seq x y z
N MET A 1 16.53 -3.95 2.79
CA MET A 1 16.75 -2.86 1.84
C MET A 1 15.94 -3.24 0.62
N VAL A 2 14.67 -2.82 0.58
CA VAL A 2 14.00 -2.64 -0.71
C VAL A 2 14.94 -1.75 -1.51
N ALA A 3 15.35 -2.20 -2.70
CA ALA A 3 16.27 -1.45 -3.52
C ALA A 3 15.79 0.01 -3.58
N SER A 4 16.70 0.94 -3.28
CA SER A 4 16.46 2.37 -3.49
C SER A 4 15.80 2.55 -4.86
N VAL A 5 14.79 3.40 -4.95
CA VAL A 5 14.13 3.77 -6.23
C VAL A 5 15.16 4.17 -7.30
N GLU A 6 16.32 4.70 -6.90
CA GLU A 6 17.45 5.04 -7.79
C GLU A 6 18.20 3.83 -8.35
N ALA A 7 17.95 2.62 -7.82
CA ALA A 7 18.59 1.36 -8.19
C ALA A 7 17.61 0.29 -8.71
N ARG A 8 16.31 0.61 -8.87
CA ARG A 8 15.36 -0.35 -9.49
C ARG A 8 15.72 -0.48 -10.97
N GLN A 9 16.15 -1.68 -11.36
CA GLN A 9 16.34 -2.00 -12.77
C GLN A 9 15.01 -1.85 -13.49
N ARG A 10 15.03 -1.18 -14.65
CA ARG A 10 13.85 -1.12 -15.52
C ARG A 10 13.41 -2.55 -15.86
N LEU A 11 12.14 -2.85 -15.60
CA LEU A 11 11.56 -4.13 -15.92
C LEU A 11 11.59 -4.33 -17.44
N ALA A 12 12.18 -5.45 -17.87
CA ALA A 12 12.15 -5.85 -19.28
C ALA A 12 10.69 -6.02 -19.74
N PRO A 13 10.31 -5.61 -20.96
CA PRO A 13 8.95 -5.75 -21.46
C PRO A 13 8.44 -7.19 -21.30
N SER A 14 7.24 -7.36 -20.72
CA SER A 14 6.63 -8.68 -20.53
C SER A 14 5.24 -8.70 -21.18
N PRO A 15 4.96 -9.61 -22.13
CA PRO A 15 3.62 -9.78 -22.69
C PRO A 15 2.62 -10.22 -21.62
N TYR A 16 3.09 -10.89 -20.57
CA TYR A 16 2.24 -11.31 -19.45
C TYR A 16 1.81 -10.11 -18.61
N ARG A 17 2.72 -9.16 -18.30
CA ARG A 17 2.35 -7.89 -17.65
C ARG A 17 1.35 -7.11 -18.49
N ARG A 18 1.56 -7.02 -19.80
CA ARG A 18 0.60 -6.35 -20.70
C ARG A 18 -0.79 -6.99 -20.64
N LYS A 19 -0.86 -8.32 -20.60
CA LYS A 19 -2.14 -9.04 -20.46
C LYS A 19 -2.83 -8.74 -19.13
N LEU A 20 -2.10 -8.67 -18.02
CA LEU A 20 -2.67 -8.32 -16.71
C LEU A 20 -3.29 -6.92 -16.73
N ILE A 21 -2.59 -5.94 -17.31
CA ILE A 21 -3.08 -4.56 -17.44
C ILE A 21 -4.38 -4.52 -18.24
N LEU A 22 -4.43 -5.21 -19.38
CA LEU A 22 -5.63 -5.31 -20.21
C LEU A 22 -6.81 -5.96 -19.47
N GLU A 23 -6.56 -6.98 -18.65
CA GLU A 23 -7.61 -7.61 -17.84
C GLU A 23 -8.16 -6.68 -16.75
N VAL A 24 -7.29 -5.88 -16.10
CA VAL A 24 -7.71 -4.83 -15.15
C VAL A 24 -8.58 -3.80 -15.85
N GLN A 25 -8.12 -3.25 -16.99
CA GLN A 25 -8.86 -2.28 -17.79
C GLN A 25 -10.23 -2.83 -18.21
N LYS A 26 -10.26 -4.05 -18.76
CA LYS A 26 -11.49 -4.71 -19.20
C LYS A 26 -12.49 -4.90 -18.06
N LYS A 27 -12.03 -5.28 -16.86
CA LYS A 27 -12.92 -5.43 -15.69
C LYS A 27 -13.47 -4.10 -15.20
N LEU A 28 -12.65 -3.06 -15.14
CA LEU A 28 -13.09 -1.71 -14.77
C LEU A 28 -14.09 -1.14 -15.79
N GLN A 29 -13.81 -1.30 -17.09
CA GLN A 29 -14.74 -0.87 -18.14
C GLN A 29 -16.06 -1.62 -18.05
N LYS A 30 -16.04 -2.95 -17.87
CA LYS A 30 -17.26 -3.74 -17.68
C LYS A 30 -18.05 -3.29 -16.45
N ALA A 31 -17.38 -2.88 -15.37
CA ALA A 31 -18.02 -2.35 -14.17
C ALA A 31 -18.72 -1.01 -14.44
N LEU A 32 -18.17 -0.16 -15.31
CA LEU A 32 -18.85 1.06 -15.77
C LEU A 32 -20.11 0.72 -16.59
N ASP A 33 -19.95 -0.16 -17.57
CA ASP A 33 -20.99 -0.52 -18.54
C ASP A 33 -22.15 -1.30 -17.90
N SER A 34 -21.91 -1.96 -16.76
CA SER A 34 -22.89 -2.81 -16.08
C SER A 34 -23.20 -2.33 -14.65
N PRO A 35 -24.02 -1.27 -14.47
CA PRO A 35 -24.35 -0.73 -13.15
C PRO A 35 -24.84 -1.77 -12.14
N ILE A 36 -25.62 -2.75 -12.60
CA ILE A 36 -26.20 -3.82 -11.76
C ILE A 36 -25.12 -4.74 -11.18
N GLN A 37 -24.07 -5.05 -11.96
CA GLN A 37 -23.00 -5.98 -11.57
C GLN A 37 -21.75 -5.26 -11.04
N ARG A 38 -21.77 -3.92 -11.02
CA ARG A 38 -20.59 -3.08 -10.78
C ARG A 38 -19.87 -3.43 -9.48
N VAL A 39 -20.61 -3.52 -8.38
CA VAL A 39 -20.03 -3.82 -7.06
C VAL A 39 -19.38 -5.21 -7.05
N ASP A 40 -20.03 -6.21 -7.64
CA ASP A 40 -19.50 -7.57 -7.70
C ASP A 40 -18.24 -7.64 -8.60
N LEU A 41 -18.22 -6.91 -9.71
CA LEU A 41 -17.07 -6.83 -10.61
C LEU A 41 -15.87 -6.15 -9.94
N LEU A 42 -16.10 -5.06 -9.19
CA LEU A 42 -15.04 -4.40 -8.45
C LEU A 42 -14.54 -5.27 -7.29
N ARG A 43 -15.43 -5.96 -6.57
CA ARG A 43 -15.03 -6.93 -5.54
C ARG A 43 -14.18 -8.05 -6.14
N GLN A 44 -14.59 -8.63 -7.28
CA GLN A 44 -13.81 -9.64 -7.98
C GLN A 44 -12.43 -9.11 -8.38
N LEU A 45 -12.37 -7.92 -8.97
CA LEU A 45 -11.10 -7.30 -9.34
C LEU A 45 -10.18 -7.11 -8.12
N PHE A 46 -10.71 -6.62 -7.00
CA PHE A 46 -9.97 -6.49 -5.75
C PHE A 46 -9.38 -7.83 -5.28
N THR A 47 -10.20 -8.89 -5.27
CA THR A 47 -9.74 -10.23 -4.92
C THR A 47 -8.65 -10.73 -5.86
N ASP A 48 -8.83 -10.56 -7.18
CA ASP A 48 -7.92 -11.07 -8.18
C ASP A 48 -6.53 -10.42 -8.12
N ILE A 49 -6.47 -9.10 -7.89
CA ILE A 49 -5.17 -8.40 -7.77
C ILE A 49 -4.48 -8.68 -6.43
N ALA A 50 -5.23 -9.13 -5.41
CA ALA A 50 -4.69 -9.53 -4.12
C ALA A 50 -4.18 -10.99 -4.11
N LEU A 51 -4.41 -11.75 -5.19
CA LEU A 51 -3.89 -13.11 -5.30
C LEU A 51 -2.37 -13.14 -5.40
N GLU A 52 -1.80 -14.20 -4.83
CA GLU A 52 -0.39 -14.51 -4.89
C GLU A 52 -0.01 -14.97 -6.31
N VAL A 53 1.15 -14.52 -6.74
CA VAL A 53 1.78 -14.89 -8.00
C VAL A 53 2.57 -16.17 -7.78
N ASP A 54 2.14 -17.24 -8.44
CA ASP A 54 2.86 -18.50 -8.41
C ASP A 54 4.27 -18.37 -9.04
N SER A 55 5.18 -19.28 -8.69
CA SER A 55 6.58 -19.25 -9.12
C SER A 55 6.75 -19.23 -10.65
N ARG A 56 5.85 -19.88 -11.39
CA ARG A 56 5.88 -19.95 -12.85
C ARG A 56 5.41 -18.63 -13.47
N ALA A 57 4.34 -18.04 -12.94
CA ALA A 57 3.87 -16.72 -13.33
C ALA A 57 4.95 -15.67 -13.04
N ARG A 58 5.64 -15.78 -11.90
CA ARG A 58 6.75 -14.90 -11.52
C ARG A 58 7.89 -14.91 -12.54
N ALA A 59 8.35 -16.09 -12.97
CA ALA A 59 9.39 -16.19 -13.99
C ALA A 59 9.02 -15.45 -15.28
N ARG A 60 7.79 -15.63 -15.76
CA ARG A 60 7.26 -14.96 -16.96
C ARG A 60 7.09 -13.45 -16.79
N LEU A 61 6.79 -13.01 -15.57
CA LEU A 61 6.58 -11.60 -15.24
C LEU A 61 7.88 -10.82 -15.24
N TYR A 62 8.97 -11.39 -14.72
CA TYR A 62 10.28 -10.74 -14.63
C TYR A 62 11.26 -11.16 -15.73
N GLY A 63 10.87 -12.11 -16.60
CA GLY A 63 11.77 -12.65 -17.62
C GLY A 63 12.94 -13.44 -17.03
N LEU A 64 12.73 -14.02 -15.84
CA LEU A 64 13.72 -14.84 -15.13
C LEU A 64 13.67 -16.28 -15.64
N ASP A 65 14.81 -16.98 -15.59
CA ASP A 65 14.86 -18.41 -15.87
C ASP A 65 14.06 -19.17 -14.79
N GLU A 66 13.34 -20.24 -15.13
CA GLU A 66 12.44 -20.96 -14.21
C GLU A 66 13.18 -21.54 -12.99
N ASN A 67 14.51 -21.68 -13.09
CA ASN A 67 15.41 -22.15 -12.03
C ASN A 67 16.06 -21.02 -11.20
N SER A 68 15.67 -19.76 -11.42
CA SER A 68 16.21 -18.61 -10.69
C SER A 68 15.59 -18.54 -9.29
N GLU A 69 16.11 -19.34 -8.36
CA GLU A 69 15.86 -19.15 -6.93
C GLU A 69 16.58 -17.87 -6.46
N SER A 70 16.00 -16.70 -6.71
CA SER A 70 16.15 -15.60 -5.74
C SER A 70 15.20 -14.47 -6.04
N TYR A 71 14.27 -14.29 -5.10
CA TYR A 71 14.00 -12.95 -4.62
C TYR A 71 14.24 -12.99 -3.12
N ILE A 72 15.50 -12.83 -2.75
CA ILE A 72 15.86 -12.53 -1.39
C ILE A 72 15.51 -11.05 -1.23
N SER A 73 14.47 -10.76 -0.45
CA SER A 73 14.27 -9.41 0.05
C SER A 73 15.51 -9.08 0.89
N PRO A 74 16.37 -8.10 0.51
CA PRO A 74 17.74 -8.06 1.02
C PRO A 74 17.87 -7.80 2.52
N GLU A 75 16.82 -7.38 3.22
CA GLU A 75 16.89 -7.23 4.68
C GLU A 75 15.53 -7.51 5.30
N SER A 76 15.38 -8.71 5.84
CA SER A 76 14.85 -8.91 7.19
C SER A 76 14.95 -10.40 7.49
N ASN A 77 15.14 -10.73 8.75
CA ASN A 77 15.23 -12.10 9.27
C ASN A 77 13.85 -12.81 9.24
N HIS A 78 13.06 -12.60 8.19
CA HIS A 78 11.64 -12.93 8.12
C HIS A 78 11.29 -13.68 6.83
N VAL A 79 10.55 -14.77 7.02
CA VAL A 79 9.73 -15.55 6.08
C VAL A 79 9.64 -14.95 4.67
N VAL A 80 10.10 -15.72 3.66
CA VAL A 80 9.88 -15.42 2.25
C VAL A 80 8.39 -15.17 2.02
N ARG A 81 8.04 -13.91 1.74
CA ARG A 81 6.65 -13.53 1.50
C ARG A 81 6.24 -13.78 0.04
N PRO A 82 5.01 -14.24 -0.19
CA PRO A 82 4.50 -14.41 -1.54
C PRO A 82 4.32 -13.03 -2.19
N LEU A 83 4.72 -12.95 -3.45
CA LEU A 83 4.48 -11.77 -4.29
C LEU A 83 3.00 -11.78 -4.72
N CYS A 84 2.31 -10.65 -4.65
CA CYS A 84 0.92 -10.53 -5.13
C CYS A 84 0.85 -9.76 -6.46
N PHE A 85 -0.24 -9.94 -7.22
CA PHE A 85 -0.39 -9.27 -8.52
C PHE A 85 -0.43 -7.74 -8.43
N TYR A 86 -0.95 -7.18 -7.33
CA TYR A 86 -0.96 -5.73 -7.13
C TYR A 86 0.45 -5.14 -7.08
N GLU A 87 1.43 -5.86 -6.51
CA GLU A 87 2.82 -5.39 -6.41
C GLU A 87 3.44 -5.25 -7.80
N VAL A 88 3.17 -6.24 -8.67
CA VAL A 88 3.62 -6.26 -10.06
C VAL A 88 3.01 -5.11 -10.87
N LEU A 89 1.71 -4.86 -10.67
CA LEU A 89 0.99 -3.80 -11.37
C LEU A 89 1.43 -2.41 -10.89
N ALA A 90 1.61 -2.23 -9.59
CA ALA A 90 2.08 -0.97 -9.02
C ALA A 90 3.49 -0.60 -9.46
N GLU A 91 4.41 -1.57 -9.47
CA GLU A 91 5.75 -1.37 -10.02
C GLU A 91 5.70 -1.03 -11.51
N HIS A 92 4.88 -1.75 -12.29
CA HIS A 92 4.73 -1.46 -13.72
C HIS A 92 4.21 -0.05 -13.98
N TYR A 93 3.15 0.39 -13.29
CA TYR A 93 2.60 1.73 -13.51
C TYR A 93 3.55 2.84 -13.05
N ALA A 94 4.38 2.62 -12.02
CA ALA A 94 5.43 3.56 -11.65
C ALA A 94 6.51 3.69 -12.74
N GLN A 95 6.89 2.57 -13.38
CA GLN A 95 7.92 2.56 -14.42
C GLN A 95 7.42 2.96 -15.82
N VAL A 96 6.16 2.68 -16.14
CA VAL A 96 5.50 2.99 -17.42
C VAL A 96 4.18 3.73 -17.16
N PRO A 97 4.23 5.03 -16.79
CA PRO A 97 3.04 5.77 -16.35
C PRO A 97 1.93 5.88 -17.40
N GLU A 98 2.27 5.86 -18.69
CA GLU A 98 1.29 5.93 -19.78
C GLU A 98 0.31 4.75 -19.75
N ASP A 99 0.76 3.55 -19.39
CA ASP A 99 -0.11 2.37 -19.26
C ASP A 99 -1.09 2.52 -18.09
N GLY A 100 -0.70 3.28 -17.05
CA GLY A 100 -1.55 3.57 -15.90
C GLY A 100 -2.61 4.64 -16.21
N LYS A 101 -2.37 5.52 -17.17
CA LYS A 101 -3.24 6.66 -17.49
C LYS A 101 -4.65 6.23 -17.91
N GLU A 102 -4.75 5.24 -18.79
CA GLU A 102 -6.04 4.70 -19.24
C GLU A 102 -6.84 4.11 -18.06
N VAL A 103 -6.17 3.45 -17.13
CA VAL A 103 -6.80 2.88 -15.93
C VAL A 103 -7.25 4.01 -14.97
N LEU A 104 -6.45 5.06 -14.80
CA LEU A 104 -6.80 6.23 -13.97
C LEU A 104 -8.07 6.94 -14.46
N GLU A 105 -8.24 7.09 -15.77
CA GLU A 105 -9.44 7.70 -16.35
C GLU A 105 -10.71 6.90 -16.05
N LEU A 106 -10.61 5.57 -15.91
CA LEU A 106 -11.73 4.72 -15.47
C LEU A 106 -12.08 4.97 -14.00
N PHE A 107 -11.08 5.18 -13.14
CA PHE A 107 -11.31 5.52 -11.73
C PHE A 107 -12.04 6.85 -11.55
N LEU A 108 -11.78 7.85 -12.42
CA LEU A 108 -12.50 9.14 -12.39
C LEU A 108 -14.03 8.97 -12.39
N GLN A 109 -14.52 7.90 -13.02
CA GLN A 109 -15.93 7.56 -13.13
C GLN A 109 -16.42 6.58 -12.04
N LEU A 110 -15.50 5.90 -11.34
CA LEU A 110 -15.79 4.86 -10.34
C LEU A 110 -15.55 5.29 -8.89
N TRP A 111 -15.05 6.50 -8.63
CA TRP A 111 -14.65 6.92 -7.27
C TRP A 111 -15.73 6.79 -6.19
N SER A 112 -17.00 6.94 -6.54
CA SER A 112 -18.11 6.81 -5.57
C SER A 112 -18.49 5.37 -5.25
N GLN A 113 -17.84 4.39 -5.88
CA GLN A 113 -18.17 2.98 -5.78
C GLN A 113 -17.33 2.30 -4.70
N SER A 114 -17.92 1.31 -4.02
CA SER A 114 -17.17 0.45 -3.10
C SER A 114 -16.03 -0.26 -3.83
N PHE A 115 -14.95 -0.55 -3.11
CA PHE A 115 -13.69 -1.10 -3.61
C PHE A 115 -12.85 -0.16 -4.51
N ALA A 116 -13.40 0.96 -5.01
CA ALA A 116 -12.64 1.83 -5.90
C ALA A 116 -11.37 2.40 -5.25
N SER A 117 -11.46 2.93 -4.02
CA SER A 117 -10.30 3.47 -3.31
C SER A 117 -9.28 2.38 -2.97
N GLN A 118 -9.72 1.17 -2.58
CA GLN A 118 -8.84 0.03 -2.30
C GLN A 118 -8.11 -0.44 -3.56
N ILE A 119 -8.82 -0.67 -4.67
CA ILE A 119 -8.20 -1.11 -5.93
C ILE A 119 -7.23 -0.04 -6.43
N PHE A 120 -7.64 1.24 -6.42
CA PHE A 120 -6.75 2.34 -6.77
C PHE A 120 -5.47 2.32 -5.94
N THR A 121 -5.59 2.20 -4.62
CA THR A 121 -4.44 2.15 -3.71
C THR A 121 -3.50 1.02 -4.08
N LEU A 122 -4.02 -0.20 -4.25
CA LEU A 122 -3.22 -1.38 -4.60
C LEU A 122 -2.50 -1.23 -5.94
N LEU A 123 -3.16 -0.63 -6.93
CA LEU A 123 -2.59 -0.46 -8.27
C LEU A 123 -1.64 0.73 -8.38
N PHE A 124 -1.84 1.82 -7.63
CA PHE A 124 -1.16 3.09 -7.89
C PHE A 124 -0.31 3.60 -6.73
N TYR A 125 -0.11 2.85 -5.65
CA TYR A 125 0.66 3.35 -4.50
C TYR A 125 2.07 3.81 -4.88
N GLN A 126 2.81 3.06 -5.73
CA GLN A 126 4.13 3.51 -6.19
C GLN A 126 4.02 4.69 -7.14
N TRP A 127 3.16 4.59 -8.17
CA TRP A 127 2.94 5.66 -9.15
C TRP A 127 2.62 7.01 -8.49
N LEU A 128 1.75 7.01 -7.48
CA LEU A 128 1.30 8.22 -6.79
C LEU A 128 2.46 9.01 -6.16
N PHE A 129 3.45 8.33 -5.62
CA PHE A 129 4.58 8.97 -4.94
C PHE A 129 5.83 9.10 -5.83
N GLU A 130 6.01 8.25 -6.83
CA GLU A 130 7.21 8.23 -7.68
C GLU A 130 7.07 9.09 -8.95
N VAL A 131 5.90 9.11 -9.59
CA VAL A 131 5.75 9.71 -10.93
C VAL A 131 5.36 11.17 -10.84
N PRO A 132 6.13 12.14 -11.39
CA PRO A 132 5.79 13.57 -11.39
C PRO A 132 4.42 13.85 -12.03
N THR A 133 3.64 14.76 -11.45
CA THR A 133 2.29 15.12 -11.94
C THR A 133 2.14 16.63 -11.86
N ALA A 134 1.72 17.28 -12.94
CA ALA A 134 1.64 18.73 -13.03
C ALA A 134 0.33 19.33 -12.44
N GLU A 135 -0.69 18.49 -12.19
CA GLU A 135 -2.03 18.93 -11.80
C GLU A 135 -2.29 18.77 -10.30
N SER A 136 -2.37 19.89 -9.57
CA SER A 136 -2.54 19.92 -8.10
C SER A 136 -3.84 19.29 -7.60
N ASP A 137 -4.95 19.52 -8.31
CA ASP A 137 -6.29 19.19 -7.79
C ASP A 137 -6.59 17.69 -7.88
N LYS A 138 -6.11 17.04 -8.96
CA LYS A 138 -6.17 15.58 -9.09
C LYS A 138 -5.34 14.90 -8.00
N TYR A 139 -4.19 15.48 -7.67
CA TYR A 139 -3.32 14.92 -6.64
C TYR A 139 -3.97 14.89 -5.26
N LEU A 140 -4.67 15.97 -4.86
CA LEU A 140 -5.39 15.99 -3.59
C LEU A 140 -6.42 14.85 -3.54
N ARG A 141 -7.24 14.70 -4.59
CA ARG A 141 -8.23 13.63 -4.67
C ARG A 141 -7.60 12.23 -4.59
N TYR A 142 -6.49 12.01 -5.28
CA TYR A 142 -5.76 10.75 -5.23
C TYR A 142 -5.15 10.48 -3.86
N SER A 143 -4.62 11.50 -3.18
CA SER A 143 -4.08 11.34 -1.83
C SER A 143 -5.16 10.96 -0.81
N THR A 144 -6.34 11.56 -0.89
CA THR A 144 -7.49 11.21 -0.05
C THR A 144 -7.96 9.78 -0.33
N ALA A 145 -8.12 9.41 -1.60
CA ALA A 145 -8.50 8.06 -2.00
C ALA A 145 -7.47 7.01 -1.55
N PHE A 146 -6.18 7.36 -1.58
CA PHE A 146 -5.11 6.51 -1.08
C PHE A 146 -5.21 6.26 0.43
N VAL A 147 -5.37 7.32 1.25
CA VAL A 147 -5.49 7.18 2.71
C VAL A 147 -6.71 6.33 3.08
N GLU A 148 -7.86 6.59 2.43
CA GLU A 148 -9.07 5.81 2.65
C GLU A 148 -8.90 4.34 2.24
N GLY A 149 -8.38 4.10 1.04
CA GLY A 149 -8.18 2.77 0.48
C GLY A 149 -7.17 1.96 1.30
N ALA A 150 -6.02 2.53 1.62
CA ALA A 150 -4.97 1.89 2.41
C ALA A 150 -5.47 1.53 3.82
N SER A 151 -6.16 2.46 4.50
CA SER A 151 -6.74 2.20 5.82
C SER A 151 -7.69 0.99 5.79
N ASN A 152 -8.58 0.92 4.79
CA ASN A 152 -9.48 -0.21 4.62
C ASN A 152 -8.75 -1.52 4.32
N ILE A 153 -7.70 -1.48 3.50
CA ILE A 153 -6.86 -2.63 3.17
C ILE A 153 -6.15 -3.18 4.41
N TYR A 154 -5.56 -2.32 5.23
CA TYR A 154 -4.89 -2.74 6.47
C TYR A 154 -5.88 -3.32 7.48
N TRP A 155 -7.12 -2.82 7.51
CA TRP A 155 -8.20 -3.45 8.29
C TRP A 155 -8.53 -4.86 7.82
N ILE A 156 -8.49 -5.14 6.51
CA ILE A 156 -8.73 -6.49 5.96
C ILE A 156 -7.64 -7.45 6.47
N ASP A 157 -6.38 -7.08 6.32
CA ASP A 157 -5.22 -7.84 6.81
C ASP A 157 -5.31 -8.09 8.32
N LEU A 158 -5.64 -7.05 9.08
CA LEU A 158 -5.82 -7.15 10.53
C LEU A 158 -6.95 -8.11 10.90
N GLN A 159 -8.08 -8.06 10.19
CA GLN A 159 -9.24 -8.91 10.45
C GLN A 159 -9.00 -10.37 10.09
N SER A 160 -8.25 -10.64 9.02
CA SER A 160 -7.84 -12.00 8.65
C SER A 160 -6.63 -12.50 9.44
N ASN A 161 -5.94 -11.61 10.17
CA ASN A 161 -4.63 -11.86 10.77
C ASN A 161 -3.61 -12.37 9.73
N GLU A 162 -3.70 -11.85 8.50
CA GLU A 162 -2.74 -12.08 7.43
C GLU A 162 -2.04 -10.77 7.09
N GLN A 163 -0.81 -10.85 6.61
CA GLN A 163 -0.04 -9.67 6.17
C GLN A 163 0.08 -9.63 4.64
N ARG A 164 -1.04 -9.85 3.94
CA ARG A 164 -1.08 -9.94 2.47
C ARG A 164 -0.71 -8.61 1.81
N PHE A 165 -1.04 -7.51 2.48
CA PHE A 165 -0.78 -6.15 2.01
C PHE A 165 0.45 -5.51 2.69
N PHE A 166 1.35 -6.32 3.26
CA PHE A 166 2.57 -5.82 3.87
C PHE A 166 3.39 -4.94 2.92
N SER A 167 3.54 -5.31 1.66
CA SER A 167 4.37 -4.56 0.71
C SER A 167 3.84 -3.13 0.49
N LEU A 168 2.51 -2.95 0.50
CA LEU A 168 1.88 -1.63 0.49
C LEU A 168 2.20 -0.85 1.78
N TYR A 169 1.99 -1.47 2.94
CA TYR A 169 2.29 -0.85 4.24
C TYR A 169 3.75 -0.42 4.34
N HIS A 170 4.67 -1.36 4.11
CA HIS A 170 6.10 -1.16 4.23
C HIS A 170 6.63 -0.12 3.23
N TYR A 171 6.15 -0.12 1.99
CA TYR A 171 6.50 0.94 1.04
C TYR A 171 6.02 2.31 1.54
N THR A 172 4.78 2.40 2.02
CA THR A 172 4.22 3.65 2.55
C THR A 172 5.02 4.15 3.74
N LEU A 173 5.38 3.26 4.66
CA LEU A 173 6.19 3.58 5.82
C LEU A 173 7.61 4.03 5.41
N GLU A 174 8.37 3.17 4.74
CA GLU A 174 9.80 3.42 4.51
C GLU A 174 10.07 4.43 3.38
N GLU A 175 9.34 4.34 2.25
CA GLU A 175 9.62 5.23 1.11
C GLU A 175 8.88 6.56 1.19
N VAL A 176 7.66 6.58 1.73
CA VAL A 176 6.83 7.80 1.75
C VAL A 176 6.99 8.56 3.06
N VAL A 177 6.78 7.89 4.20
CA VAL A 177 6.82 8.54 5.52
C VAL A 177 8.26 8.78 5.99
N MET A 178 9.09 7.74 6.05
CA MET A 178 10.44 7.81 6.66
C MET A 178 11.43 8.58 5.80
N LYS A 179 11.47 8.31 4.49
CA LYS A 179 12.38 9.02 3.58
C LYS A 179 11.91 10.41 3.20
N GLN A 180 10.66 10.76 3.58
CA GLN A 180 10.02 12.00 3.16
C GLN A 180 10.28 12.23 1.67
N LYS A 181 9.91 11.25 0.82
CA LYS A 181 9.89 11.42 -0.64
C LYS A 181 8.53 11.91 -1.16
N PRO A 182 7.89 12.98 -0.65
CA PRO A 182 6.99 13.68 -1.53
C PRO A 182 7.89 14.46 -2.49
N ASN A 183 7.72 14.29 -3.80
CA ASN A 183 8.26 15.22 -4.80
C ASN A 183 7.63 16.65 -4.65
N GLY A 184 7.60 17.21 -3.43
CA GLY A 184 6.84 18.40 -3.04
C GLY A 184 5.32 18.23 -3.06
N LYS A 185 4.80 16.99 -3.19
CA LYS A 185 3.39 16.78 -3.56
C LYS A 185 2.41 16.56 -2.42
N VAL A 186 2.83 15.91 -1.35
CA VAL A 186 1.94 15.53 -0.24
C VAL A 186 1.70 16.77 0.61
N SER A 187 0.44 17.18 0.74
CA SER A 187 0.07 18.29 1.63
C SER A 187 0.40 17.93 3.09
N ASN A 188 0.66 18.93 3.93
CA ASN A 188 0.91 18.70 5.36
C ASN A 188 -0.21 17.89 6.03
N GLN A 189 -1.46 18.08 5.57
CA GLN A 189 -2.61 17.32 6.05
C GLN A 189 -2.54 15.85 5.62
N ALA A 190 -2.27 15.57 4.34
CA ALA A 190 -2.13 14.20 3.87
C ALA A 190 -0.94 13.49 4.53
N GLN A 191 0.17 14.19 4.78
CA GLN A 191 1.31 13.65 5.51
C GLN A 191 0.92 13.28 6.95
N ARG A 192 0.17 14.15 7.63
CA ARG A 192 -0.37 13.87 8.96
C ARG A 192 -1.23 12.62 8.95
N ASP A 193 -2.18 12.54 8.02
CA ASP A 193 -3.12 11.42 7.93
C ASP A 193 -2.40 10.10 7.64
N LEU A 194 -1.36 10.12 6.82
CA LEU A 194 -0.49 8.97 6.56
C LEU A 194 0.22 8.51 7.83
N ILE A 195 0.83 9.42 8.60
CA ILE A 195 1.56 9.08 9.83
C ILE A 195 0.62 8.49 10.90
N LEU A 196 -0.55 9.10 11.09
CA LEU A 196 -1.56 8.57 12.02
C LEU A 196 -2.05 7.19 11.57
N MET A 197 -2.28 7.00 10.26
CA MET A 197 -2.61 5.67 9.71
C MET A 197 -1.49 4.66 9.94
N MET A 198 -0.23 5.00 9.68
CA MET A 198 0.91 4.10 9.93
C MET A 198 1.00 3.70 11.40
N SER A 199 0.71 4.64 12.31
CA SER A 199 0.74 4.42 13.77
C SER A 199 -0.31 3.41 14.23
N ARG A 200 -1.55 3.54 13.74
CA ARG A 200 -2.64 2.59 14.06
C ARG A 200 -2.26 1.15 13.73
N PHE A 201 -1.58 0.92 12.61
CA PHE A 201 -1.22 -0.42 12.14
C PHE A 201 0.21 -0.83 12.47
N PHE A 202 0.96 -0.01 13.22
CA PHE A 202 2.39 -0.22 13.45
C PHE A 202 2.68 -1.57 14.10
N PHE A 203 2.09 -1.87 15.25
CA PHE A 203 2.33 -3.17 15.91
C PHE A 203 1.75 -4.37 15.15
N PHE A 204 0.87 -4.15 14.18
CA PHE A 204 0.44 -5.25 13.31
C PHE A 204 1.53 -5.65 12.32
N TYR A 205 2.22 -4.69 11.71
CA TYR A 205 3.18 -4.95 10.65
C TYR A 205 4.65 -4.93 11.09
N GLU A 206 5.00 -4.08 12.05
CA GLU A 206 6.38 -3.81 12.47
C GLU A 206 6.70 -4.36 13.87
N PRO A 207 7.96 -4.74 14.12
CA PRO A 207 8.46 -5.01 15.47
C PRO A 207 8.39 -3.76 16.36
N ALA A 208 8.01 -3.95 17.62
CA ALA A 208 7.95 -2.87 18.61
C ALA A 208 9.27 -2.09 18.79
N ALA A 209 10.41 -2.75 18.59
CA ALA A 209 11.73 -2.13 18.67
C ALA A 209 11.99 -1.03 17.62
N GLN A 210 11.18 -0.95 16.56
CA GLN A 210 11.29 0.10 15.54
C GLN A 210 10.47 1.35 15.88
N LEU A 211 9.76 1.38 17.01
CA LEU A 211 8.83 2.47 17.34
C LEU A 211 9.54 3.81 17.48
N ASP A 212 10.69 3.86 18.17
CA ASP A 212 11.44 5.10 18.35
C ASP A 212 11.91 5.69 17.01
N LYS A 213 12.28 4.83 16.05
CA LYS A 213 12.64 5.24 14.68
C LYS A 213 11.46 5.92 14.00
N LEU A 214 10.24 5.37 14.13
CA LEU A 214 9.02 5.97 13.60
C LEU A 214 8.73 7.33 14.25
N LEU A 215 8.76 7.41 15.58
CA LEU A 215 8.45 8.65 16.29
C LEU A 215 9.42 9.78 15.97
N ALA A 216 10.69 9.48 15.76
CA ALA A 216 11.69 10.46 15.36
C ALA A 216 11.36 11.13 14.01
N GLN A 217 10.52 10.51 13.17
CA GLN A 217 10.10 11.04 11.87
C GLN A 217 8.79 11.82 11.91
N PHE A 218 8.11 11.89 13.05
CA PHE A 218 6.90 12.69 13.14
C PHE A 218 7.24 14.17 12.96
N PRO A 219 6.54 14.88 12.07
CA PRO A 219 6.68 16.32 11.95
C PRO A 219 6.29 16.99 13.26
N THR A 220 7.12 17.93 13.70
CA THR A 220 6.85 18.80 14.85
C THR A 220 5.82 19.84 14.43
N TYR A 221 4.53 19.49 14.56
CA TYR A 221 3.46 20.45 14.34
C TYR A 221 3.41 21.46 15.49
N HIS A 222 2.80 22.63 15.25
CA HIS A 222 2.47 23.60 16.31
C HIS A 222 1.34 23.11 17.25
N THR A 223 1.14 21.79 17.38
CA THR A 223 0.22 21.16 18.32
C THR A 223 0.88 21.05 19.69
N SER A 224 0.08 21.13 20.75
CA SER A 224 0.56 20.92 22.13
C SER A 224 0.98 19.47 22.42
N LEU A 225 0.63 18.53 21.54
CA LEU A 225 0.91 17.10 21.66
C LEU A 225 2.16 16.74 20.84
N GLY A 226 3.05 15.94 21.44
CA GLY A 226 4.23 15.40 20.79
C GLY A 226 3.94 14.12 19.99
N PRO A 227 4.94 13.62 19.24
CA PRO A 227 4.84 12.36 18.50
C PRO A 227 4.37 11.17 19.33
N SER A 228 4.93 11.00 20.53
CA SER A 228 4.56 9.91 21.44
C SER A 228 3.10 10.00 21.88
N ASP A 229 2.62 11.21 22.19
CA ASP A 229 1.22 11.42 22.59
C ASP A 229 0.27 11.03 21.46
N LEU A 230 0.56 11.47 20.23
CA LEU A 230 -0.23 11.13 19.05
C LEU A 230 -0.24 9.62 18.81
N PHE A 231 0.91 8.96 18.91
CA PHE A 231 0.98 7.51 18.77
C PHE A 231 0.16 6.78 19.82
N VAL A 232 0.24 7.19 21.10
CA VAL A 232 -0.51 6.57 22.19
C VAL A 232 -2.01 6.75 22.01
N ILE A 233 -2.47 7.91 21.52
CA ILE A 233 -3.88 8.14 21.17
C ILE A 233 -4.32 7.16 20.08
N GLU A 234 -3.58 7.08 18.98
CA GLU A 234 -3.91 6.19 17.87
C GLU A 234 -3.88 4.71 18.26
N LEU A 235 -2.93 4.32 19.11
CA LEU A 235 -2.85 2.97 19.67
C LEU A 235 -4.06 2.67 20.56
N THR A 236 -4.45 3.61 21.42
CA THR A 236 -5.59 3.43 22.33
C THR A 236 -6.89 3.28 21.54
N ASP A 237 -7.09 4.13 20.53
CA ASP A 237 -8.24 4.03 19.62
C ASP A 237 -8.22 2.70 18.86
N GLN A 238 -7.05 2.24 18.41
CA GLN A 238 -6.91 0.96 17.75
C GLN A 238 -7.29 -0.21 18.66
N LEU A 239 -6.81 -0.24 19.90
CA LEU A 239 -7.12 -1.29 20.88
C LEU A 239 -8.62 -1.40 21.16
N GLN A 240 -9.36 -0.28 21.15
CA GLN A 240 -10.82 -0.29 21.32
C GLN A 240 -11.55 -0.94 20.12
N ARG A 241 -10.96 -0.83 18.92
CA ARG A 241 -11.57 -1.26 17.66
C ARG A 241 -11.20 -2.69 17.27
N VAL A 242 -10.01 -3.17 17.59
CA VAL A 242 -9.57 -4.53 17.28
C VAL A 242 -10.45 -5.56 17.98
N LYS A 243 -11.01 -6.50 17.22
CA LYS A 243 -11.84 -7.61 17.73
C LYS A 243 -11.24 -9.00 17.51
N VAL A 244 -10.09 -9.08 16.83
CA VAL A 244 -9.39 -10.34 16.57
C VAL A 244 -8.45 -10.62 17.74
N GLU A 245 -8.72 -11.68 18.50
CA GLU A 245 -7.99 -12.02 19.74
C GLU A 245 -6.46 -12.10 19.57
N PRO A 246 -5.88 -12.89 18.63
CA PRO A 246 -4.42 -12.97 18.50
C PRO A 246 -3.79 -11.63 18.12
N VAL A 247 -4.50 -10.79 17.35
CA VAL A 247 -4.05 -9.44 17.03
C VAL A 247 -4.06 -8.56 18.27
N LEU A 248 -5.14 -8.59 19.06
CA LEU A 248 -5.24 -7.80 20.28
C LEU A 248 -4.12 -8.16 21.26
N ILE A 249 -3.86 -9.46 21.45
CA ILE A 249 -2.74 -9.94 22.28
C ILE A 249 -1.42 -9.39 21.77
N LYS A 250 -1.15 -9.50 20.46
CA LYS A 250 0.07 -8.95 19.84
C LYS A 250 0.24 -7.45 20.14
N TYR A 251 -0.82 -6.66 19.97
CA TYR A 251 -0.78 -5.22 20.26
C TYR A 251 -0.47 -4.95 21.73
N LEU A 252 -1.12 -5.66 22.66
CA LEU A 252 -0.87 -5.51 24.09
C LEU A 252 0.55 -5.94 24.50
N GLU A 253 1.08 -6.98 23.85
CA GLU A 253 2.46 -7.42 24.05
C GLU A 253 3.47 -6.38 23.54
N CYS A 254 3.28 -5.87 22.33
CA CYS A 254 4.13 -4.82 21.77
C CYS A 254 4.05 -3.52 22.57
N ALA A 255 2.87 -3.15 23.06
CA ALA A 255 2.66 -1.95 23.89
C ALA A 255 3.46 -1.96 25.20
N LYS A 256 4.04 -3.10 25.62
CA LYS A 256 4.96 -3.15 26.76
C LYS A 256 6.20 -2.28 26.57
N VAL A 257 6.58 -1.98 25.32
CA VAL A 257 7.69 -1.04 25.01
C VAL A 257 7.42 0.37 25.55
N LEU A 258 6.15 0.72 25.76
CA LEU A 258 5.74 2.04 26.26
C LEU A 258 5.86 2.18 27.78
N LYS A 259 6.23 1.12 28.51
CA LYS A 259 6.37 1.19 29.98
C LYS A 259 7.48 2.14 30.44
N ASP A 260 8.43 2.41 29.57
CA ASP A 260 9.60 3.25 29.86
C ASP A 260 9.39 4.70 29.42
N TRP A 261 8.17 5.07 28.98
CA TRP A 261 7.78 6.42 28.54
C TRP A 261 7.07 7.22 29.63
#